data_AF-A0A9E3CDQ7-F1
#
_entry.id   AF-A0A9E3CDQ7-F1
#
_cell.length_a   1.000
_cell.length_b   1.000
_cell.length_c   1.000
_cell.angle_alpha   90.00
_cell.angle_beta   90.00
_cell.angle_gamma   90.00
#
_symmetry.space_group_name_H-M   'P 1'
#
loop_
_entity.id
_entity.type
_entity.pdbx_description
1 polymer ?
#
loop_
_entity_poly.entity_id
_entity_poly.type
_entity_poly.pdbx_seq_one_letter_code
_entity_poly.pdbx_strand_id
1 'polypeptide(L)' 'MSEELNKEEAEMLDEYDFSRGAVGKYAKQYAEGTNVVLLDPDVAKVFPDSEAVNQALRALAQIIEQRSR' A
#
# COMPACT_ATOMS: atom_id res chain seq x y z
N MET A 1 37.86 12.33 21.75
CA MET A 1 36.92 13.48 21.64
C MET A 1 35.54 12.90 21.42
N SER A 2 34.90 12.51 22.51
CA SER A 2 33.48 12.17 22.56
C SER A 2 32.74 13.49 22.71
N GLU A 3 32.09 13.95 21.63
CA GLU A 3 31.18 15.09 21.72
C GLU A 3 29.99 14.67 22.60
N GLU A 4 30.01 15.15 23.84
CA GLU A 4 28.82 15.18 24.69
C GLU A 4 27.81 16.11 24.00
N LEU A 5 26.79 15.51 23.39
CA LEU A 5 25.63 16.24 22.89
C LEU A 5 24.97 16.95 24.07
N ASN A 6 25.18 18.26 24.12
CA ASN A 6 24.59 19.15 25.12
C ASN A 6 23.06 18.98 25.11
N LYS A 7 22.52 18.51 26.22
CA LYS A 7 21.14 18.02 26.34
C LYS A 7 20.08 19.13 26.32
N GLU A 8 20.49 20.40 26.30
CA GLU A 8 19.59 21.51 26.62
C GLU A 8 18.79 22.10 25.45
N GLU A 9 19.25 22.13 24.19
CA GLU A 9 18.46 22.78 23.12
C GLU A 9 18.66 22.12 21.75
N ALA A 10 18.19 20.89 21.59
CA ALA A 10 17.63 20.52 20.30
C ALA A 10 16.19 21.09 20.27
N GLU A 11 16.05 22.40 20.08
CA GLU A 11 14.74 23.03 19.92
C GLU A 11 14.00 22.32 18.79
N MET A 12 12.84 21.73 19.09
CA MET A 12 12.00 21.13 18.05
C MET A 12 11.49 22.25 17.14
N LEU A 13 11.75 22.15 15.84
CA LEU A 13 11.19 23.07 14.86
C LEU A 13 9.66 23.00 14.88
N ASP A 14 8.99 24.12 14.68
CA ASP A 14 7.52 24.26 14.71
C ASP A 14 6.80 23.25 13.79
N GLU A 15 7.45 22.85 12.70
CA GLU A 15 6.96 21.85 11.74
C GLU A 15 6.82 20.43 12.32
N TYR A 16 7.44 20.14 13.47
CA TYR A 16 7.34 18.88 14.19
C TYR A 16 6.30 18.89 15.32
N ASP A 17 5.40 19.88 15.39
CA ASP A 17 4.27 19.86 16.32
C ASP A 17 3.22 18.81 15.91
N PHE A 18 3.36 17.60 16.47
CA PHE A 18 2.39 16.52 16.33
C PHE A 18 1.29 16.52 17.40
N SER A 19 1.13 17.57 18.21
CA SER A 19 0.10 17.65 19.27
C SER A 19 -1.33 17.46 18.76
N ARG A 20 -1.57 17.78 17.48
CA ARG A 20 -2.85 17.58 16.77
C ARG A 20 -2.91 16.28 15.97
N GLY A 21 -1.90 15.42 16.08
CA GLY A 21 -1.83 14.13 15.41
C GLY A 21 -2.88 13.15 15.94
N ALA A 22 -3.54 12.42 15.03
CA ALA A 22 -4.45 11.34 15.39
C ALA A 22 -3.73 9.99 15.31
N VAL A 23 -3.64 9.28 16.43
CA VAL A 23 -3.11 7.91 16.49
C VAL A 23 -4.00 6.99 15.67
N GLY A 24 -3.40 6.21 14.76
CA GLY A 24 -4.15 5.23 13.98
C GLY A 24 -5.12 5.82 12.95
N LYS A 25 -4.91 7.05 12.47
CA LYS A 25 -5.74 7.71 11.42
C LYS A 25 -6.07 6.80 10.24
N TYR A 26 -5.15 5.90 9.88
CA TYR A 26 -5.27 4.95 8.77
C TYR A 26 -5.36 3.48 9.23
N ALA A 27 -5.38 3.21 10.53
CA ALA A 27 -5.35 1.85 11.07
C ALA A 27 -6.57 1.04 10.65
N LYS A 28 -7.75 1.68 10.61
CA LYS A 28 -8.98 1.04 10.12
C LYS A 28 -8.90 0.67 8.64
N GLN A 29 -8.42 1.58 7.79
CA GLN A 29 -8.26 1.35 6.35
C GLN A 29 -7.20 0.30 6.04
N TYR A 30 -6.14 0.24 6.87
CA TYR A 30 -5.15 -0.83 6.80
C TYR A 30 -5.74 -2.19 7.21
N ALA A 31 -6.54 -2.23 8.28
CA ALA A 31 -7.19 -3.43 8.79
C ALA A 31 -8.33 -3.96 7.89
N GLU A 32 -9.00 -3.07 7.15
CA GLU A 32 -9.95 -3.42 6.07
C GLU A 32 -9.26 -4.19 4.93
N GLY A 33 -7.92 -4.20 4.92
CA GLY A 33 -7.10 -4.84 3.91
C GLY A 33 -6.94 -3.92 2.70
N THR A 34 -5.70 -3.73 2.27
CA THR A 34 -5.47 -3.24 0.91
C THR A 34 -5.85 -4.33 -0.08
N ASN A 35 -6.61 -3.99 -1.12
CA ASN A 35 -6.95 -4.90 -2.22
C ASN A 35 -5.73 -5.13 -3.15
N VAL A 36 -4.57 -5.41 -2.55
CA VAL A 36 -3.30 -5.67 -3.24
C VAL A 36 -3.11 -7.18 -3.28
N VAL A 37 -3.21 -7.74 -4.48
CA VAL A 37 -2.95 -9.15 -4.73
C VAL A 37 -1.56 -9.27 -5.35
N LEU A 38 -0.68 -10.02 -4.68
CA LEU A 38 0.62 -10.35 -5.23
C LEU A 38 0.44 -11.47 -6.26
N LEU A 39 0.93 -11.25 -7.47
CA LEU A 39 0.99 -12.28 -8.50
C LEU A 39 2.23 -13.14 -8.29
N ASP A 40 2.11 -14.43 -8.58
CA ASP A 40 3.26 -15.31 -8.61
C ASP A 40 4.27 -14.86 -9.69
N PRO A 41 5.59 -15.08 -9.50
CA PRO A 41 6.61 -14.54 -10.39
C PRO A 41 6.52 -15.00 -11.85
N ASP A 42 5.96 -16.18 -12.10
CA ASP A 42 5.70 -16.71 -13.43
C ASP A 42 4.53 -15.99 -14.11
N VAL A 43 3.44 -15.74 -13.38
CA VAL A 43 2.28 -14.98 -13.86
C VAL A 43 2.68 -13.52 -14.15
N ALA A 44 3.45 -12.90 -13.26
CA ALA A 44 3.94 -11.52 -13.45
C ALA A 44 4.87 -11.36 -14.67
N LYS A 45 5.53 -12.42 -15.15
CA LYS A 45 6.33 -12.36 -16.38
C LYS A 45 5.46 -12.28 -17.65
N VAL A 46 4.23 -12.77 -17.57
CA VAL A 46 3.29 -12.79 -18.71
C VAL A 46 2.58 -11.46 -18.84
N PHE A 47 2.30 -10.78 -17.73
CA PHE A 47 1.54 -9.53 -17.72
C PHE A 47 2.41 -8.33 -17.35
N PRO A 48 2.55 -7.33 -18.24
CA PRO A 48 3.42 -6.18 -18.00
C PRO A 48 2.89 -5.21 -16.92
N ASP A 49 1.57 -5.18 -16.71
CA ASP A 49 0.91 -4.30 -15.74
C ASP A 49 -0.45 -4.82 -15.28
N SER A 50 -1.04 -4.10 -14.31
CA SER A 50 -2.36 -4.42 -13.75
C SER A 50 -3.52 -4.27 -14.75
N GLU A 51 -3.38 -3.44 -15.79
CA GLU A 51 -4.43 -3.27 -16.78
C GLU A 51 -4.55 -4.53 -17.63
N ALA A 52 -3.42 -5.07 -18.09
CA ALA A 52 -3.36 -6.32 -18.85
C ALA A 52 -3.96 -7.51 -18.08
N VAL A 53 -3.64 -7.63 -16.79
CA VAL A 53 -4.22 -8.67 -15.91
C VAL A 53 -5.75 -8.54 -15.83
N ASN A 54 -6.23 -7.33 -15.56
CA ASN A 54 -7.66 -7.08 -15.37
C ASN A 54 -8.46 -7.31 -16.65
N GLN A 55 -7.92 -6.94 -17.82
CA GLN A 55 -8.55 -7.22 -19.10
C GLN A 55 -8.67 -8.73 -19.36
N ALA A 56 -7.60 -9.49 -19.11
CA ALA A 56 -7.62 -10.95 -19.28
C ALA A 56 -8.64 -11.64 -18.35
N LEU A 57 -8.67 -11.26 -17.07
CA LEU A 57 -9.62 -11.83 -16.10
C LEU A 57 -11.08 -11.49 -16.45
N ARG A 58 -11.36 -10.29 -16.94
CA ARG A 58 -12.71 -9.90 -17.39
C ARG A 58 -13.16 -10.69 -18.61
N ALA A 59 -12.28 -10.89 -19.59
CA ALA A 59 -12.57 -11.72 -20.75
C ALA A 59 -12.86 -13.17 -20.33
N LEU A 60 -12.06 -13.72 -19.41
CA LEU A 60 -12.31 -15.05 -18.86
C LEU A 60 -13.66 -15.15 -18.13
N ALA A 61 -14.00 -14.13 -17.33
CA ALA A 61 -15.29 -14.10 -16.63
C ALA A 61 -16.49 -14.13 -17.59
N GLN A 62 -16.42 -13.41 -18.72
CA GLN A 62 -17.47 -13.44 -19.75
C GLN A 62 -17.64 -14.84 -20.36
N ILE A 63 -16.53 -15.55 -20.62
CA ILE A 63 -16.59 -16.91 -21.16
C ILE A 63 -17.21 -17.87 -20.14
N ILE A 64 -16.86 -17.73 -18.86
CA ILE A 64 -17.42 -18.56 -17.78
C ILE A 64 -18.92 -18.31 -17.65
N GLU A 65 -19.37 -17.05 -17.68
CA GLU A 65 -20.79 -16.69 -17.60
C GLU A 65 -21.59 -17.22 -18.80
N GLN A 66 -21.02 -17.22 -20.00
CA GLN A 66 -21.65 -17.79 -21.18
C GLN A 66 -21.80 -19.31 -21.11
N ARG A 67 -20.89 -20.01 -20.43
CA ARG A 67 -20.95 -21.47 -20.23
C ARG A 67 -21.86 -21.92 -19.10
N SER A 68 -22.16 -21.03 -18.15
CA SER A 68 -23.03 -21.34 -17.00
C SER A 68 -24.52 -21.09 -17.26
N ARG A 69 -24.85 -20.49 -18.42
CA ARG A 69 -26.22 -20.43 -18.96
C ARG A 69 -26.55 -21.67 -19.77
#